data_AF-A0A928WW92-F1
#
_entry.id   AF-A0A928WW92-F1
#
_cell.length_a   1.000
_cell.length_b   1.000
_cell.length_c   1.000
_cell.angle_alpha   90.00
_cell.angle_beta   90.00
_cell.angle_gamma   90.00
#
_symmetry.space_group_name_H-M   'P 1'
#
loop_
_entity.id
_entity.type
_entity.pdbx_description
1 polymer ?
#
loop_
_entity_poly.entity_id
_entity_poly.type
_entity_poly.pdbx_seq_one_letter_code
_entity_poly.pdbx_strand_id
1 'polypeptide(L)'
;MNNLTITSPKTAMPTTAMSAAEQQAILSAAALPTIEQQSLSPQETYENRLQAALEHARRLTQMYGYQDVDVAVAWETVEELRTSRRARLLSSMPSCQTSFERYCLENPQAFECRSYDC
;
A
#
# COMPACT_ATOMS: atom_id res chain seq x y z
N MET A 1 -7.39 -48.48 -4.63
CA MET A 1 -7.92 -49.21 -3.47
C MET A 1 -6.78 -50.00 -2.89
N ASN A 2 -6.33 -49.67 -1.67
CA ASN A 2 -5.64 -50.53 -0.72
C ASN A 2 -5.55 -49.76 0.61
N ASN A 3 -6.31 -50.24 1.60
CA ASN A 3 -6.28 -49.82 3.00
C ASN A 3 -5.13 -50.51 3.74
N LEU A 4 -4.80 -50.01 4.94
CA LEU A 4 -4.57 -50.72 6.22
C LEU A 4 -3.63 -49.86 7.11
N THR A 5 -4.15 -49.04 8.04
CA THR A 5 -4.41 -49.25 9.49
C THR A 5 -3.21 -49.22 10.46
N ILE A 6 -3.37 -48.35 11.48
CA ILE A 6 -3.02 -48.48 12.92
C ILE A 6 -1.52 -48.25 13.23
N THR A 7 -1.06 -47.38 14.15
CA THR A 7 -1.34 -47.32 15.60
C THR A 7 -0.71 -46.05 16.21
N SER A 8 -1.36 -45.41 17.18
CA SER A 8 -0.71 -44.51 18.15
C SER A 8 0.17 -45.30 19.13
N PRO A 9 1.15 -44.62 19.73
CA PRO A 9 1.31 -44.74 21.18
C PRO A 9 1.38 -43.37 21.89
N LYS A 10 0.58 -43.32 22.95
CA LYS A 10 0.64 -42.44 24.12
C LYS A 10 2.02 -42.52 24.79
N THR A 11 2.56 -41.40 25.30
CA THR A 11 3.03 -41.22 26.71
C THR A 11 4.15 -40.16 26.86
N ALA A 12 3.90 -39.26 27.83
CA ALA A 12 4.81 -38.51 28.71
C ALA A 12 5.67 -37.34 28.18
N MET A 13 5.32 -36.15 28.72
CA MET A 13 6.21 -35.05 29.06
C MET A 13 7.40 -35.49 29.93
N PRO A 14 8.53 -34.78 29.84
CA PRO A 14 9.11 -34.23 31.06
C PRO A 14 9.17 -32.70 30.98
N THR A 15 8.51 -32.05 31.94
CA THR A 15 8.79 -30.67 32.33
C THR A 15 10.22 -30.61 32.86
N THR A 16 11.09 -29.85 32.19
CA THR A 16 12.31 -29.34 32.81
C THR A 16 12.53 -27.93 32.26
N ALA A 17 12.20 -26.95 33.11
CA ALA A 17 12.56 -25.56 32.91
C ALA A 17 14.06 -25.42 33.11
N MET A 18 14.78 -24.88 32.12
CA MET A 18 16.12 -24.33 32.32
C MET A 18 16.28 -23.01 31.56
N SER A 19 16.29 -21.97 32.39
CA SER A 19 16.85 -20.60 32.33
C SER A 19 17.39 -20.01 31.02
N ALA A 20 17.03 -18.73 30.82
CA ALA A 20 17.31 -17.85 29.69
C ALA A 20 18.73 -17.23 29.68
N ALA A 21 19.79 -18.01 29.90
CA ALA A 21 21.14 -17.45 30.09
C ALA A 21 22.24 -17.93 29.12
N GLU A 22 21.94 -18.72 28.09
CA GLU A 22 23.01 -19.36 27.30
C GLU A 22 22.79 -19.34 25.77
N GLN A 23 22.51 -18.15 25.22
CA GLN A 23 22.40 -17.95 23.76
C GLN A 23 23.27 -16.82 23.20
N GLN A 24 24.22 -16.26 23.96
CA GLN A 24 25.29 -15.46 23.36
C GLN A 24 26.43 -16.36 22.90
N ALA A 25 26.53 -16.64 21.59
CA ALA A 25 27.78 -16.61 20.82
C ALA A 25 27.68 -17.31 19.45
N ILE A 26 26.85 -16.82 18.52
CA ILE A 26 27.18 -16.97 17.09
C ILE A 26 26.52 -15.81 16.34
N LEU A 27 27.26 -14.74 16.03
CA LEU A 27 26.92 -13.78 14.97
C LEU A 27 28.13 -12.84 14.78
N SER A 28 29.05 -13.25 13.92
CA SER A 28 30.07 -12.38 13.35
C SER A 28 30.53 -12.96 12.02
N ALA A 29 30.03 -12.41 10.91
CA ALA A 29 30.78 -12.35 9.65
C ALA A 29 30.14 -11.36 8.65
N ALA A 30 30.99 -10.45 8.19
CA ALA A 30 30.93 -9.66 6.96
C ALA A 30 29.95 -8.47 6.90
N ALA A 31 30.52 -7.30 7.19
CA ALA A 31 29.99 -5.99 6.86
C ALA A 31 29.98 -5.77 5.33
N LEU A 32 28.79 -5.53 4.78
CA LEU A 32 28.62 -4.77 3.54
C LEU A 32 28.34 -3.31 3.94
N PRO A 33 28.86 -2.31 3.21
CA PRO A 33 28.59 -0.93 3.55
C PRO A 33 27.10 -0.70 3.42
N THR A 34 26.44 -0.47 4.55
CA THR A 34 25.12 0.12 4.63
C THR A 34 25.21 1.46 3.92
N ILE A 35 24.86 1.49 2.63
CA ILE A 35 24.37 2.73 2.03
C ILE A 35 23.18 3.06 2.90
N GLU A 36 23.32 4.10 3.73
CA GLU A 36 22.20 4.67 4.47
C GLU A 36 21.06 4.80 3.49
N GLN A 37 20.02 3.99 3.68
CA GLN A 37 18.73 4.30 3.11
C GLN A 37 18.29 5.58 3.83
N GLN A 38 18.71 6.72 3.30
CA GLN A 38 18.04 7.98 3.54
C GLN A 38 16.62 7.77 3.06
N SER A 39 15.77 7.36 4.00
CA SER A 39 14.35 7.18 3.78
C SER A 39 13.75 8.57 3.64
N LEU A 40 13.87 9.15 2.43
CA LEU A 40 13.08 10.32 2.08
C LEU A 40 11.62 9.98 2.35
N SER A 41 10.90 10.92 2.94
CA SER A 41 9.50 10.73 3.25
C SER A 41 8.73 10.34 1.98
N PRO A 42 7.65 9.53 2.09
CA PRO A 42 6.83 9.19 0.94
C PRO A 42 6.28 10.41 0.19
N GLN A 43 6.21 11.56 0.86
CA GLN A 43 5.79 12.84 0.28
C GLN A 43 6.91 13.48 -0.55
N GLU A 44 8.14 13.56 -0.05
CA GLU A 44 9.27 14.08 -0.83
C GLU A 44 9.52 13.23 -2.09
N THR A 45 9.33 11.92 -1.99
CA THR A 45 9.42 11.02 -3.15
C THR A 45 8.34 11.32 -4.20
N TYR A 46 7.13 11.70 -3.79
CA TYR A 46 6.06 12.06 -4.71
C TYR A 46 6.32 13.39 -5.41
N GLU A 47 6.67 14.44 -4.66
CA GLU A 47 6.92 15.77 -5.24
C GLU A 47 8.10 15.73 -6.23
N ASN A 48 9.16 14.99 -5.91
CA ASN A 48 10.29 14.81 -6.82
C ASN A 48 9.88 14.12 -8.12
N ARG A 49 9.04 13.08 -8.04
CA ARG A 49 8.52 12.38 -9.24
C ARG A 49 7.61 13.26 -10.07
N LEU A 50 6.72 14.03 -9.41
CA LEU A 50 5.84 14.97 -10.09
C LEU A 50 6.63 16.07 -10.82
N GLN A 51 7.65 16.62 -10.16
CA GLN A 51 8.52 17.64 -10.76
C GLN A 51 9.25 17.09 -11.99
N ALA A 52 9.84 15.89 -11.89
CA ALA A 52 10.50 15.23 -13.01
C ALA A 52 9.54 14.96 -14.19
N ALA A 53 8.32 14.50 -13.90
CA ALA A 53 7.29 14.26 -14.92
C ALA A 53 6.85 15.57 -15.60
N LEU A 54 6.68 16.67 -14.85
CA LEU A 54 6.35 17.98 -15.39
C LEU A 54 7.46 18.53 -16.31
N GLU A 55 8.72 18.42 -15.89
CA GLU A 55 9.85 18.83 -16.70
C GLU A 55 9.97 18.00 -17.98
N HIS A 56 9.73 16.69 -17.89
CA HIS A 56 9.69 15.81 -19.04
C HIS A 56 8.58 16.19 -20.03
N ALA A 57 7.33 16.31 -19.56
CA ALA A 57 6.19 16.68 -20.39
C ALA A 57 6.39 18.05 -21.06
N ARG A 58 6.91 19.03 -20.33
CA ARG A 58 7.24 20.36 -20.89
C ARG A 58 8.32 20.29 -21.96
N ARG A 59 9.38 19.52 -21.75
CA ARG A 59 10.45 19.33 -22.75
C ARG A 59 9.90 18.67 -24.02
N LEU A 60 9.12 17.60 -23.89
CA LEU A 60 8.50 16.94 -25.05
C LEU A 60 7.55 17.89 -25.78
N THR A 61 6.73 18.66 -25.05
CA THR A 61 5.82 19.65 -25.64
C THR A 61 6.59 20.71 -26.45
N GLN A 62 7.75 21.15 -25.96
CA GLN A 62 8.60 22.11 -26.68
C GLN A 62 9.28 21.50 -27.92
N MET A 63 9.62 20.21 -27.88
CA MET A 63 10.32 19.54 -28.99
C MET A 63 9.38 19.08 -30.10
N TYR A 64 8.22 18.50 -29.75
CA TYR A 64 7.31 17.82 -30.68
C TYR A 64 5.99 18.55 -30.91
N GLY A 65 5.64 19.52 -30.05
CA GLY A 65 4.37 20.25 -30.11
C GLY A 65 3.19 19.45 -29.54
N TYR A 66 2.01 20.09 -29.45
CA TYR A 66 0.86 19.55 -28.71
C TYR A 66 0.12 18.39 -29.39
N GLN A 67 0.37 18.15 -30.68
CA GLN A 67 -0.34 17.13 -31.48
C GLN A 67 0.33 15.75 -31.40
N ASP A 68 1.52 15.67 -30.79
CA ASP A 68 2.31 14.45 -30.73
C ASP A 68 1.81 13.50 -29.63
N VAL A 69 1.81 12.19 -29.92
CA VAL A 69 1.34 11.15 -28.99
C VAL A 69 2.24 11.04 -27.76
N ASP A 70 3.54 11.22 -27.90
CA ASP A 70 4.48 11.14 -26.78
C ASP A 70 4.27 12.31 -25.81
N VAL A 71 3.85 13.47 -26.33
CA VAL A 71 3.47 14.63 -25.52
C VAL A 71 2.19 14.34 -24.74
N ALA A 72 1.19 13.72 -25.37
CA ALA A 72 -0.04 13.31 -24.68
C ALA A 72 0.26 12.32 -23.54
N VAL A 73 1.01 11.25 -23.80
CA VAL A 73 1.38 10.24 -22.80
C VAL A 73 2.20 10.84 -21.65
N ALA A 74 3.07 11.81 -21.93
CA ALA A 74 3.84 12.47 -20.88
C ALA A 74 2.95 13.32 -19.96
N TRP A 75 1.91 13.97 -20.49
CA TRP A 75 0.93 14.68 -19.68
C TRP A 75 -0.03 13.73 -18.94
N GLU A 76 -0.41 12.60 -19.52
CA GLU A 76 -1.15 11.54 -18.81
C GLU A 76 -0.38 11.04 -17.58
N THR A 77 0.94 10.88 -17.70
CA THR A 77 1.79 10.50 -16.55
C THR A 77 1.70 11.52 -15.40
N VAL A 78 1.65 12.81 -15.71
CA VAL A 78 1.48 13.88 -14.70
C VAL A 78 0.10 13.81 -14.05
N GLU A 79 -0.94 13.57 -14.84
CA GLU A 79 -2.30 13.40 -14.36
C GLU A 79 -2.41 12.20 -13.41
N GLU A 80 -1.92 11.03 -13.82
CA GLU A 80 -1.96 9.81 -13.03
C GLU A 80 -1.26 9.94 -11.68
N LEU A 81 -0.10 10.61 -11.65
CA LEU A 81 0.58 10.89 -10.37
C LEU A 81 -0.32 11.72 -9.44
N ARG A 82 -0.93 12.78 -9.95
CA ARG A 82 -1.82 13.64 -9.15
C ARG A 82 -3.09 12.91 -8.71
N THR A 83 -3.68 12.14 -9.60
CA THR A 83 -4.87 11.32 -9.35
C THR A 83 -4.59 10.27 -8.28
N SER A 84 -3.48 9.54 -8.40
CA SER A 84 -3.04 8.57 -7.40
C SER A 84 -2.78 9.21 -6.03
N ARG A 85 -2.15 10.39 -6.00
CA ARG A 85 -1.96 11.14 -4.74
C ARG A 85 -3.29 11.53 -4.12
N ARG A 86 -4.23 12.06 -4.91
CA ARG A 86 -5.58 12.42 -4.43
C ARG A 86 -6.32 11.19 -3.90
N ALA A 87 -6.29 10.08 -4.64
CA ALA A 87 -6.92 8.83 -4.23
C ALA A 87 -6.35 8.34 -2.89
N ARG A 88 -5.01 8.32 -2.75
CA ARG A 88 -4.35 7.94 -1.49
C ARG A 88 -4.74 8.84 -0.33
N LEU A 89 -4.81 10.16 -0.55
CA LEU A 89 -5.24 11.10 0.48
C LEU A 89 -6.68 10.82 0.90
N LEU A 90 -7.60 10.62 -0.05
CA LEU A 90 -9.00 10.28 0.23
C LEU A 90 -9.12 8.95 0.99
N SER A 91 -8.34 7.93 0.63
CA SER A 91 -8.32 6.65 1.35
C SER A 91 -7.73 6.76 2.77
N SER A 92 -6.84 7.73 3.01
CA SER A 92 -6.23 7.96 4.34
C SER A 92 -7.08 8.82 5.26
N MET A 93 -8.05 9.55 4.72
CA MET A 93 -9.02 10.27 5.54
C MET A 93 -10.03 9.23 6.06
N PRO A 94 -10.29 9.17 7.38
CA PRO A 94 -11.39 8.35 7.89
C PRO A 94 -12.64 8.76 7.12
N SER A 95 -13.46 7.78 6.70
CA SER A 95 -14.68 8.05 5.93
C SER A 95 -15.49 9.09 6.68
N CYS A 96 -15.39 10.35 6.29
CA CYS A 96 -16.25 11.41 6.77
C CYS A 96 -17.58 11.14 6.11
N GLN A 97 -18.27 10.10 6.61
CA GLN A 97 -19.64 9.84 6.24
C GLN A 97 -20.36 11.14 6.51
N THR A 98 -20.98 11.64 5.45
CA THR A 98 -21.80 12.82 5.58
C THR A 98 -22.86 12.54 6.65
N SER A 99 -23.35 13.58 7.34
CA SER A 99 -24.45 13.40 8.28
C SER A 99 -25.64 12.69 7.64
N PHE A 100 -25.84 12.92 6.34
CA PHE A 100 -26.84 12.25 5.51
C PHE A 100 -26.56 10.75 5.31
N GLU A 101 -25.34 10.36 4.92
CA GLU A 101 -24.98 8.93 4.80
C GLU A 101 -25.17 8.19 6.12
N ARG A 102 -24.72 8.78 7.24
CA ARG A 102 -24.93 8.19 8.56
C ARG A 102 -26.42 8.03 8.88
N TYR A 103 -27.21 9.08 8.63
CA TYR A 103 -28.66 9.06 8.85
C TYR A 103 -29.34 7.95 8.04
N CYS A 104 -28.97 7.77 6.78
CA CYS A 104 -29.55 6.75 5.92
C CYS A 104 -29.09 5.32 6.25
N LEU A 105 -27.88 5.15 6.77
CA LEU A 105 -27.44 3.86 7.33
C LEU A 105 -28.25 3.48 8.57
N GLU A 106 -28.57 4.45 9.43
CA GLU A 106 -29.38 4.24 10.64
C GLU A 106 -30.89 4.13 10.32
N ASN A 107 -31.37 4.79 9.26
CA ASN A 107 -32.78 4.89 8.89
C ASN A 107 -33.03 4.54 7.42
N PRO A 108 -32.83 3.28 6.99
CA PRO A 108 -32.94 2.89 5.57
C PRO A 108 -34.36 3.01 5.00
N GLN A 109 -35.38 3.06 5.86
CA GLN A 109 -36.80 3.15 5.46
C GLN A 109 -37.29 4.59 5.31
N ALA A 110 -36.48 5.57 5.74
CA ALA A 110 -36.82 6.98 5.65
C ALA A 110 -36.95 7.39 4.17
N PHE A 111 -37.88 8.29 3.87
CA PHE A 111 -38.24 8.60 2.48
C PHE A 111 -37.07 9.18 1.67
N GLU A 112 -36.17 9.87 2.36
CA GLU A 112 -34.97 10.51 1.81
C GLU A 112 -33.87 9.49 1.48
N CYS A 113 -33.95 8.29 2.05
CA CYS A 113 -32.92 7.24 1.99
C CYS A 113 -33.29 6.06 1.08
N ARG A 114 -34.48 6.07 0.46
CA ARG A 114 -34.93 4.99 -0.44
C ARG A 114 -34.19 5.07 -1.78
N SER A 115 -33.33 4.10 -2.03
CA SER A 115 -32.79 3.81 -3.36
C SER A 115 -33.59 2.68 -4.00
N TYR A 116 -33.94 2.83 -5.28
CA TYR A 116 -34.57 1.77 -6.07
C TYR A 116 -33.57 1.31 -7.13
N ASP A 117 -33.25 0.02 -7.15
CA ASP A 117 -32.45 -0.57 -8.22
C ASP A 117 -33.27 -0.54 -9.52
N CYS A 118 -32.70 0.02 -10.58
CA CYS A 118 -33.31 0.16 -11.90
C CYS A 118 -32.69 -0.76 -12.95
#